data_AF-A0A4R9JV25-F1
#
_entry.id   AF-A0A4R9JV25-F1
#
_cell.length_a   1.000
_cell.length_b   1.000
_cell.length_c   1.000
_cell.angle_alpha   90.00
_cell.angle_beta   90.00
_cell.angle_gamma   90.00
#
_symmetry.space_group_name_H-M   'P 1'
#
loop_
_entity.id
_entity.type
_entity.pdbx_description
1 polymer ?
#
loop_
_entity_poly.entity_id
_entity_poly.type
_entity_poly.pdbx_seq_one_letter_code
_entity_poly.pdbx_strand_id
1 'polypeptide(L)'
;MMNQRTTIPADLALELIKTIRVLALAGKKNFNKYLYESLVYGGWERDKAHLATTASRLMDKIQEDLKDPAYEKTIPHQCKRLISQAIAESLSALGDSCIFFLEHIREIPLLAKSEEAREFVFIIERPLKTFAKETAETNEKRFEDSIQTLSLDEMKEAFDTVRLDGTRKKVYLEKTIHNLYQQVLLATKSNNLSRCKKLLSQYILTYHETETYNKAEVETLLNALDKREEGFRKNIWDSLAIEIYYSVTRGILEGNAKKAIQGIRKYAYIFEGDPDSKFYFEIDGLERKLYKIIQDKDMMKNLRKA
;
A
#
# COMPACT_ATOMS: atom_id res chain seq x y z
N MET A 1 28.66 -18.13 -2.81
CA MET A 1 28.27 -18.76 -1.53
C MET A 1 26.82 -18.45 -1.27
N MET A 2 26.03 -19.50 -1.08
CA MET A 2 24.58 -19.48 -1.02
C MET A 2 24.20 -19.02 0.40
N ASN A 3 23.66 -17.81 0.57
CA ASN A 3 22.98 -17.44 1.80
C ASN A 3 21.70 -18.29 1.86
N GLN A 4 21.83 -19.56 2.24
CA GLN A 4 20.73 -20.53 2.30
C GLN A 4 19.85 -20.20 3.49
N ARG A 5 19.02 -19.17 3.34
CA ARG A 5 17.86 -19.01 4.21
C ARG A 5 17.01 -20.27 4.05
N THR A 6 16.76 -20.97 5.15
CA THR A 6 15.90 -22.16 5.19
C THR A 6 14.42 -21.79 5.15
N THR A 7 14.10 -20.56 5.52
CA THR A 7 12.75 -19.97 5.48
C THR A 7 12.84 -18.51 5.07
N ILE A 8 11.85 -18.02 4.34
CA ILE A 8 11.72 -16.59 4.03
C ILE A 8 11.09 -15.88 5.24
N PRO A 9 11.73 -14.84 5.80
CA PRO A 9 11.14 -14.04 6.88
C PRO A 9 9.91 -13.27 6.38
N ALA A 10 8.87 -13.17 7.22
CA ALA A 10 7.64 -12.44 6.88
C ALA A 10 7.87 -10.94 6.63
N ASP A 11 8.85 -10.35 7.33
CA ASP A 11 9.22 -8.95 7.17
C ASP A 11 9.90 -8.70 5.82
N LEU A 12 10.78 -9.60 5.38
CA LEU A 12 11.40 -9.51 4.06
C LEU A 12 10.33 -9.58 2.96
N ALA A 13 9.38 -10.51 3.07
CA ALA A 13 8.30 -10.60 2.09
C ALA A 13 7.43 -9.33 2.09
N LEU A 14 7.18 -8.70 3.24
CA LEU A 14 6.49 -7.42 3.33
C LEU A 14 7.27 -6.29 2.63
N GLU A 15 8.58 -6.20 2.85
CA GLU A 15 9.46 -5.23 2.19
C GLU A 15 9.45 -5.40 0.67
N LEU A 16 9.45 -6.63 0.18
CA LEU A 16 9.41 -6.92 -1.25
C LEU A 16 8.05 -6.56 -1.86
N ILE A 17 6.93 -6.90 -1.19
CA ILE A 17 5.58 -6.43 -1.59
C ILE A 17 5.57 -4.91 -1.69
N LYS A 18 6.11 -4.25 -0.65
CA LYS A 18 6.17 -2.80 -0.60
C LYS A 18 6.89 -2.24 -1.82
N THR A 19 8.06 -2.81 -2.12
CA THR A 19 8.93 -2.37 -3.19
C THR A 19 8.31 -2.61 -4.57
N ILE A 20 7.64 -3.74 -4.80
CA ILE A 20 6.94 -4.03 -6.07
C ILE A 20 5.82 -3.00 -6.32
N ARG A 21 5.06 -2.62 -5.30
CA ARG A 21 4.03 -1.58 -5.44
C ARG A 21 4.64 -0.20 -5.74
N VAL A 22 5.77 0.17 -5.12
CA VAL A 22 6.50 1.40 -5.48
C VAL A 22 7.03 1.32 -6.92
N LEU A 23 7.52 0.15 -7.33
CA LEU A 23 8.02 -0.09 -8.68
C LEU A 23 6.92 0.12 -9.74
N ALA A 24 5.70 -0.33 -9.45
CA ALA A 24 4.53 -0.09 -10.30
C ALA A 24 4.23 1.41 -10.45
N LEU A 25 4.37 2.20 -9.37
CA LEU A 25 4.22 3.66 -9.42
C LEU A 25 5.34 4.36 -10.18
N ALA A 26 6.57 3.84 -10.11
CA ALA A 26 7.73 4.39 -10.81
C ALA A 26 7.73 4.15 -12.33
N GLY A 27 6.75 3.39 -12.84
CA GLY A 27 6.46 3.22 -14.24
C GLY A 27 7.14 2.03 -14.93
N LYS A 28 6.69 1.76 -16.17
CA LYS A 28 7.02 0.57 -16.95
C LYS A 28 8.53 0.29 -17.10
N LYS A 29 9.35 1.33 -17.30
CA LYS A 29 10.80 1.18 -17.51
C LYS A 29 11.48 0.58 -16.28
N ASN A 30 11.18 1.11 -15.09
CA ASN A 30 11.73 0.59 -13.84
C ASN A 30 11.20 -0.80 -13.56
N PHE A 31 9.89 -1.02 -13.76
CA PHE A 31 9.25 -2.32 -13.59
C PHE A 31 9.90 -3.42 -14.43
N ASN A 32 10.20 -3.10 -15.69
CA ASN A 32 10.91 -4.02 -16.57
C ASN A 32 12.30 -4.37 -16.03
N LYS A 33 13.11 -3.34 -15.74
CA LYS A 33 14.50 -3.49 -15.29
C LYS A 33 14.63 -4.29 -13.99
N TYR A 34 13.81 -3.99 -12.99
CA TYR A 34 14.00 -4.49 -11.63
C TYR A 34 13.12 -5.68 -11.24
N LEU A 35 12.14 -6.07 -12.06
CA LEU A 35 11.30 -7.24 -11.78
C LEU A 35 11.18 -8.18 -12.98
N TYR A 36 10.71 -7.68 -14.13
CA TYR A 36 10.47 -8.52 -15.31
C TYR A 36 11.76 -9.20 -15.81
N GLU A 37 12.79 -8.41 -16.12
CA GLU A 37 14.07 -8.93 -16.64
C GLU A 37 14.71 -9.90 -15.65
N SER A 38 14.63 -9.59 -14.36
CA SER A 38 15.18 -10.45 -13.31
C SER A 38 14.53 -11.83 -13.28
N LEU A 39 13.21 -11.91 -13.43
CA LEU A 39 12.48 -13.18 -13.47
C LEU A 39 12.71 -13.94 -14.78
N VAL A 40 12.80 -13.23 -15.91
CA VAL A 40 13.14 -13.85 -17.21
C VAL A 40 14.55 -14.45 -17.17
N TYR A 41 15.55 -13.69 -16.73
CA TYR A 41 16.93 -14.19 -16.57
C TYR A 41 17.04 -15.30 -15.52
N GLY A 42 16.17 -15.27 -14.50
CA GLY A 42 16.03 -16.34 -13.52
C GLY A 42 15.36 -17.62 -14.05
N GLY A 43 14.92 -17.65 -15.31
CA GLY A 43 14.29 -18.83 -15.93
C GLY A 43 12.84 -19.07 -15.51
N TRP A 44 12.14 -18.04 -15.02
CA TRP A 44 10.74 -18.14 -14.62
C TRP A 44 9.77 -17.96 -15.80
N GLU A 45 10.25 -17.57 -16.98
CA GLU A 45 9.46 -17.55 -18.21
C GLU A 45 9.31 -18.97 -18.77
N ARG A 46 8.12 -19.31 -19.29
CA ARG A 46 7.83 -20.57 -19.99
C ARG A 46 7.33 -20.32 -21.40
N ASP A 47 7.52 -21.30 -22.28
CA ASP A 47 7.01 -21.23 -23.65
C ASP A 47 5.48 -21.01 -23.70
N LYS A 48 5.07 -20.07 -24.56
CA LYS A 48 3.69 -19.59 -24.68
C LYS A 48 2.67 -20.66 -25.10
N ALA A 49 3.13 -21.84 -25.53
CA ALA A 49 2.31 -22.92 -26.09
C ALA A 49 1.33 -23.57 -25.08
N HIS A 50 1.46 -23.31 -23.77
CA HIS A 50 0.66 -23.95 -22.72
C HIS A 50 -0.27 -22.99 -21.95
N LEU A 51 -0.41 -21.75 -22.39
CA LEU A 51 -1.07 -20.67 -21.63
C LEU A 51 -2.57 -20.58 -21.93
N ALA A 52 -3.35 -21.61 -21.58
CA ALA A 52 -4.80 -21.64 -21.81
C ALA A 52 -5.62 -20.91 -20.72
N THR A 53 -4.99 -20.45 -19.64
CA THR A 53 -5.67 -19.90 -18.45
C THR A 53 -5.03 -18.59 -18.01
N THR A 54 -5.83 -17.56 -17.72
CA THR A 54 -5.34 -16.26 -17.26
C THR A 54 -4.76 -16.33 -15.85
N ALA A 55 -3.85 -15.40 -15.51
CA ALA A 55 -3.26 -15.32 -14.18
C ALA A 55 -4.33 -15.15 -13.08
N SER A 56 -5.36 -14.33 -13.30
CA SER A 56 -6.46 -14.15 -12.34
C SER A 56 -7.19 -15.46 -12.01
N ARG A 57 -7.52 -16.28 -13.02
CA ARG A 57 -8.17 -17.59 -12.77
C ARG A 57 -7.26 -18.56 -12.03
N LEU A 58 -5.95 -18.47 -12.24
CA LEU A 58 -4.98 -19.27 -11.49
C LEU A 58 -4.88 -18.82 -10.03
N MET A 59 -4.94 -17.52 -9.74
CA MET A 59 -5.01 -17.01 -8.36
C MET A 59 -6.25 -17.52 -7.64
N ASP A 60 -7.42 -17.40 -8.27
CA ASP A 60 -8.69 -17.87 -7.70
C ASP A 60 -8.62 -19.37 -7.38
N LYS A 61 -8.09 -20.17 -8.31
CA LYS A 61 -7.89 -21.60 -8.10
C LYS A 61 -6.92 -21.89 -6.95
N ILE A 62 -5.80 -21.18 -6.85
CA ILE A 62 -4.85 -21.38 -5.74
C ILE A 62 -5.53 -21.05 -4.40
N GLN A 63 -6.36 -20.01 -4.34
CA GLN A 63 -7.13 -19.65 -3.13
C GLN A 63 -8.16 -20.73 -2.75
N GLU A 64 -8.73 -21.43 -3.72
CA GLU A 64 -9.58 -22.59 -3.47
C GLU A 64 -8.77 -23.79 -2.97
N ASP A 65 -7.69 -24.14 -3.68
CA ASP A 65 -6.80 -25.26 -3.36
C ASP A 65 -6.14 -25.09 -1.97
N LEU A 66 -5.91 -23.84 -1.53
CA LEU A 66 -5.38 -23.52 -0.19
C LEU A 66 -6.28 -23.96 0.97
N LYS A 67 -7.58 -24.19 0.72
CA LYS A 67 -8.53 -24.65 1.75
C LYS A 67 -8.47 -26.15 1.97
N ASP A 68 -7.86 -26.90 1.05
CA ASP A 68 -7.77 -28.34 1.09
C ASP A 68 -6.31 -28.79 1.36
N PRO A 69 -6.05 -29.47 2.50
CA PRO A 69 -4.73 -29.99 2.84
C PRO A 69 -4.11 -30.91 1.78
N ALA A 70 -4.92 -31.53 0.91
CA ALA A 70 -4.42 -32.40 -0.16
C ALA A 70 -3.50 -31.65 -1.15
N TYR A 71 -3.72 -30.34 -1.34
CA TYR A 71 -2.95 -29.53 -2.29
C TYR A 71 -1.74 -28.82 -1.68
N GLU A 72 -1.54 -28.89 -0.37
CA GLU A 72 -0.54 -28.12 0.39
C GLU A 72 0.87 -28.21 -0.23
N LYS A 73 1.28 -29.40 -0.68
CA LYS A 73 2.59 -29.64 -1.32
C LYS A 73 2.69 -29.10 -2.74
N THR A 74 1.57 -28.88 -3.42
CA THR A 74 1.52 -28.42 -4.81
C THR A 74 1.40 -26.90 -4.93
N ILE A 75 0.90 -26.22 -3.90
CA ILE A 75 0.74 -24.75 -3.87
C ILE A 75 2.02 -24.02 -4.29
N PRO A 76 3.24 -24.34 -3.78
CA PRO A 76 4.46 -23.66 -4.22
C PRO A 76 4.68 -23.71 -5.74
N HIS A 77 4.53 -24.90 -6.33
CA HIS A 77 4.65 -25.09 -7.78
C HIS A 77 3.55 -24.35 -8.56
N GLN A 78 2.34 -24.30 -8.02
CA GLN A 78 1.23 -23.55 -8.63
C GLN A 78 1.51 -22.03 -8.61
N CYS A 79 2.06 -21.48 -7.52
CA CYS A 79 2.50 -20.09 -7.45
C CYS A 79 3.62 -19.78 -8.45
N LYS A 80 4.60 -20.68 -8.61
CA LYS A 80 5.62 -20.55 -9.66
C LYS A 80 4.99 -20.53 -11.06
N ARG A 81 4.05 -21.43 -11.33
CA ARG A 81 3.30 -21.48 -12.60
C ARG A 81 2.50 -20.20 -12.84
N LEU A 82 1.84 -19.66 -11.80
CA LEU A 82 1.11 -18.40 -11.86
C LEU A 82 2.03 -17.26 -12.32
N ILE A 83 3.22 -17.12 -11.73
CA ILE A 83 4.18 -16.08 -12.11
C ILE A 83 4.66 -16.29 -13.55
N SER A 84 5.00 -17.52 -13.94
CA SER A 84 5.38 -17.83 -15.33
C SER A 84 4.29 -17.41 -16.34
N GLN A 85 3.02 -17.68 -16.03
CA GLN A 85 1.88 -17.27 -16.85
C GLN A 85 1.77 -15.74 -16.91
N ALA A 86 1.95 -15.09 -15.76
CA ALA A 86 1.79 -13.66 -15.64
C ALA A 86 2.87 -12.86 -16.37
N ILE A 87 4.11 -13.38 -16.44
CA ILE A 87 5.21 -12.81 -17.26
C ILE A 87 4.78 -12.68 -18.73
N ALA A 88 4.13 -13.72 -19.26
CA ALA A 88 3.71 -13.75 -20.66
C ALA A 88 2.42 -12.93 -20.93
N GLU A 89 1.62 -12.66 -19.90
CA GLU A 89 0.33 -11.98 -20.01
C GLU A 89 0.47 -10.45 -20.00
N SER A 90 0.93 -9.87 -18.87
CA SER A 90 1.12 -8.42 -18.74
C SER A 90 1.95 -8.05 -17.50
N LEU A 91 2.52 -6.85 -17.48
CA LEU A 91 3.26 -6.35 -16.31
C LEU A 91 2.37 -6.18 -15.07
N SER A 92 1.08 -5.85 -15.25
CA SER A 92 0.13 -5.77 -14.13
C SER A 92 -0.08 -7.16 -13.53
N ALA A 93 -0.41 -8.15 -14.37
CA ALA A 93 -0.60 -9.52 -13.94
C ALA A 93 0.65 -10.06 -13.23
N LEU A 94 1.84 -9.72 -13.74
CA LEU A 94 3.12 -10.09 -13.12
C LEU A 94 3.26 -9.50 -11.72
N GLY A 95 3.02 -8.19 -11.57
CA GLY A 95 3.08 -7.52 -10.27
C GLY A 95 2.12 -8.13 -9.26
N ASP A 96 0.87 -8.34 -9.67
CA ASP A 96 -0.18 -8.91 -8.82
C ASP A 96 0.15 -10.35 -8.41
N SER A 97 0.68 -11.16 -9.34
CA SER A 97 1.09 -12.54 -9.07
C SER A 97 2.28 -12.64 -8.10
N CYS A 98 3.26 -11.75 -8.25
CA CYS A 98 4.40 -11.67 -7.34
C CYS A 98 3.96 -11.24 -5.93
N ILE A 99 3.08 -10.25 -5.83
CA ILE A 99 2.50 -9.79 -4.56
C ILE A 99 1.70 -10.92 -3.91
N PHE A 100 0.83 -11.58 -4.68
CA PHE A 100 0.04 -12.72 -4.23
C PHE A 100 0.94 -13.80 -3.62
N PHE A 101 2.02 -14.18 -4.30
CA PHE A 101 2.92 -15.21 -3.77
C PHE A 101 3.62 -14.76 -2.48
N LEU A 102 4.09 -13.51 -2.40
CA LEU A 102 4.70 -12.97 -1.20
C LEU A 102 3.73 -12.87 -0.02
N GLU A 103 2.46 -12.51 -0.27
CA GLU A 103 1.42 -12.45 0.76
C GLU A 103 1.23 -13.84 1.40
N HIS A 104 1.12 -14.89 0.57
CA HIS A 104 0.98 -16.26 1.06
C HIS A 104 2.27 -16.80 1.70
N ILE A 105 3.46 -16.37 1.26
CA ILE A 105 4.73 -16.69 1.95
C ILE A 105 4.72 -16.14 3.38
N ARG A 106 4.08 -14.98 3.62
CA ARG A 106 3.99 -14.39 4.97
C ARG A 106 3.01 -15.14 5.86
N GLU A 107 1.92 -15.60 5.28
CA GLU A 107 0.80 -16.21 6.02
C GLU A 107 1.00 -17.71 6.26
N ILE A 108 1.71 -18.42 5.36
CA ILE A 108 1.79 -19.87 5.34
C ILE A 108 3.24 -20.32 5.58
N PRO A 109 3.59 -20.83 6.79
CA PRO A 109 4.95 -21.23 7.12
C PRO A 109 5.53 -22.33 6.23
N LEU A 110 4.70 -23.23 5.70
CA LEU A 110 5.16 -24.27 4.76
C LEU A 110 5.60 -23.65 3.43
N LEU A 111 4.82 -22.70 2.92
CA LEU A 111 5.13 -22.01 1.66
C LEU A 111 6.43 -21.21 1.78
N ALA A 112 6.66 -20.58 2.94
CA ALA A 112 7.89 -19.84 3.25
C ALA A 112 9.17 -20.70 3.23
N LYS A 113 9.05 -22.02 3.42
CA LYS A 113 10.16 -22.99 3.41
C LYS A 113 10.34 -23.68 2.06
N SER A 114 9.42 -23.48 1.12
CA SER A 114 9.45 -24.15 -0.18
C SER A 114 10.68 -23.77 -1.01
N GLU A 115 11.06 -24.64 -1.94
CA GLU A 115 12.15 -24.35 -2.88
C GLU A 115 11.77 -23.18 -3.81
N GLU A 116 10.52 -23.14 -4.25
CA GLU A 116 9.98 -22.09 -5.11
C GLU A 116 10.03 -20.73 -4.44
N ALA A 117 9.66 -20.62 -3.16
CA ALA A 117 9.74 -19.36 -2.43
C ALA A 117 11.19 -18.89 -2.27
N ARG A 118 12.12 -19.81 -2.00
CA ARG A 118 13.55 -19.49 -1.85
C ARG A 118 14.17 -19.05 -3.17
N GLU A 119 13.89 -19.76 -4.26
CA GLU A 119 14.33 -19.41 -5.60
C GLU A 119 13.75 -18.06 -6.03
N PHE A 120 12.45 -17.85 -5.84
CA PHE A 120 11.77 -16.61 -6.19
C PHE A 120 12.39 -15.40 -5.49
N VAL A 121 12.49 -15.46 -4.15
CA VAL A 121 13.07 -14.37 -3.35
C VAL A 121 14.53 -14.15 -3.71
N PHE A 122 15.31 -15.21 -3.96
CA PHE A 122 16.70 -15.08 -4.39
C PHE A 122 16.83 -14.28 -5.69
N ILE A 123 15.93 -14.50 -6.65
CA ILE A 123 15.93 -13.79 -7.94
C ILE A 123 15.59 -12.31 -7.77
N ILE A 124 14.54 -12.00 -7.01
CA ILE A 124 13.99 -10.63 -6.97
C ILE A 124 14.59 -9.75 -5.86
N GLU A 125 15.17 -10.32 -4.80
CA GLU A 125 15.59 -9.54 -3.62
C GLU A 125 16.63 -8.48 -3.97
N ARG A 126 17.70 -8.85 -4.67
CA ARG A 126 18.79 -7.91 -4.99
C ARG A 126 18.34 -6.79 -5.95
N PRO A 127 17.68 -7.09 -7.09
CA PRO A 127 17.14 -6.05 -7.97
C PRO A 127 16.20 -5.10 -7.24
N LEU A 128 15.26 -5.62 -6.46
CA LEU A 128 14.29 -4.80 -5.73
C LEU A 128 14.96 -3.95 -4.63
N LYS A 129 15.92 -4.49 -3.87
CA LYS A 129 16.69 -3.71 -2.89
C LYS A 129 17.49 -2.58 -3.55
N THR A 130 18.05 -2.84 -4.73
CA THR A 130 18.77 -1.81 -5.51
C THR A 130 17.82 -0.68 -5.90
N PHE A 131 16.65 -1.02 -6.46
CA PHE A 131 15.61 -0.04 -6.80
C PHE A 131 15.12 0.73 -5.57
N ALA A 132 14.88 0.05 -4.45
CA ALA A 132 14.40 0.68 -3.22
C ALA A 132 15.37 1.76 -2.72
N LYS A 133 16.68 1.47 -2.75
CA LYS A 133 17.72 2.44 -2.37
C LYS A 133 17.75 3.64 -3.33
N GLU A 134 17.81 3.40 -4.64
CA GLU A 134 17.82 4.47 -5.65
C GLU A 134 16.57 5.36 -5.56
N THR A 135 15.42 4.74 -5.32
CA THR A 135 14.13 5.43 -5.22
C THR A 135 14.03 6.24 -3.93
N ALA A 136 14.52 5.72 -2.80
CA ALA A 136 14.54 6.47 -1.55
C ALA A 136 15.34 7.77 -1.69
N GLU A 137 16.58 7.66 -2.19
CA GLU A 137 17.47 8.82 -2.41
C GLU A 137 16.87 9.83 -3.41
N THR A 138 16.22 9.33 -4.48
CA THR A 138 15.61 10.18 -5.51
C THR A 138 14.34 10.86 -5.01
N ASN A 139 13.45 10.13 -4.34
CA ASN A 139 12.19 10.66 -3.83
C ASN A 139 12.41 11.72 -2.76
N GLU A 140 13.39 11.50 -1.89
CA GLU A 140 13.77 12.45 -0.86
C GLU A 140 14.19 13.79 -1.46
N LYS A 141 15.09 13.78 -2.46
CA LYS A 141 15.51 14.99 -3.18
C LYS A 141 14.34 15.65 -3.91
N ARG A 142 13.55 14.87 -4.65
CA ARG A 142 12.38 15.40 -5.37
C ARG A 142 11.38 16.07 -4.43
N PHE A 143 11.16 15.48 -3.26
CA PHE A 143 10.26 16.05 -2.26
C PHE A 143 10.81 17.38 -1.72
N GLU A 144 12.09 17.43 -1.36
CA GLU A 144 12.75 18.66 -0.92
C GLU A 144 12.69 19.75 -1.99
N ASP A 145 13.09 19.44 -3.23
CA ASP A 145 13.06 20.37 -4.36
C ASP A 145 11.64 20.89 -4.60
N SER A 146 10.64 20.00 -4.57
CA SER A 146 9.24 20.39 -4.79
C SER A 146 8.75 21.36 -3.71
N ILE A 147 9.04 21.11 -2.42
CA ILE A 147 8.64 22.02 -1.34
C ILE A 147 9.42 23.35 -1.40
N GLN A 148 10.69 23.32 -1.78
CA GLN A 148 11.49 24.53 -1.94
C GLN A 148 10.93 25.43 -3.04
N THR A 149 10.37 24.87 -4.10
CA THR A 149 9.75 25.65 -5.19
C THR A 149 8.34 26.17 -4.89
N LEU A 150 7.65 25.65 -3.86
CA LEU A 150 6.31 26.13 -3.49
C LEU A 150 6.33 27.59 -3.01
N SER A 151 5.36 28.36 -3.49
CA SER A 151 5.04 29.70 -2.97
C SER A 151 4.42 29.63 -1.57
N LEU A 152 4.37 30.79 -0.88
CA LEU A 152 3.77 30.89 0.45
C LEU A 152 2.28 30.50 0.45
N ASP A 153 1.55 30.86 -0.59
CA ASP A 153 0.11 30.60 -0.67
C ASP A 153 -0.18 29.14 -1.03
N GLU A 154 0.59 28.52 -1.93
CA GLU A 154 0.48 27.08 -2.21
C GLU A 154 0.84 26.22 -0.99
N MET A 155 1.82 26.66 -0.19
CA MET A 155 2.10 26.02 1.09
C MET A 155 0.92 26.15 2.05
N LYS A 156 0.35 27.35 2.23
CA LYS A 156 -0.84 27.52 3.07
C LYS A 156 -1.98 26.62 2.61
N GLU A 157 -2.25 26.56 1.31
CA GLU A 157 -3.27 25.66 0.77
C GLU A 157 -2.98 24.17 0.99
N ALA A 158 -1.71 23.77 1.05
CA ALA A 158 -1.32 22.40 1.39
C ALA A 158 -1.54 22.09 2.89
N PHE A 159 -1.47 23.11 3.73
CA PHE A 159 -1.75 23.06 5.18
C PHE A 159 -3.21 23.35 5.55
N ASP A 160 -3.98 23.97 4.66
CA ASP A 160 -5.41 24.11 4.85
C ASP A 160 -6.06 22.72 4.78
N THR A 161 -6.80 22.35 5.82
CA THR A 161 -7.81 21.29 5.74
C THR A 161 -8.70 21.60 4.55
N VAL A 162 -9.09 20.61 3.74
CA VAL A 162 -9.95 20.81 2.55
C VAL A 162 -11.11 21.76 2.87
N ARG A 163 -10.93 23.07 2.60
CA ARG A 163 -11.95 24.08 2.86
C ARG A 163 -13.00 23.86 1.79
N LEU A 164 -14.13 23.29 2.20
CA LEU A 164 -15.26 23.06 1.31
C LEU A 164 -15.93 24.41 1.06
N ASP A 165 -15.48 25.10 0.03
CA ASP A 165 -16.15 26.32 -0.44
C ASP A 165 -17.60 26.01 -0.83
N GLY A 166 -18.54 26.47 0.00
CA GLY A 166 -19.97 26.58 -0.29
C GLY A 166 -20.90 25.63 0.48
N THR A 167 -21.98 26.18 1.02
CA THR A 167 -23.08 25.49 1.71
C THR A 167 -23.69 24.34 0.89
N ARG A 168 -23.69 24.46 -0.45
CA ARG A 168 -24.13 23.38 -1.37
C ARG A 168 -23.17 22.18 -1.39
N LYS A 169 -21.86 22.41 -1.31
CA LYS A 169 -20.88 21.33 -1.20
C LYS A 169 -20.95 20.67 0.17
N LYS A 170 -21.21 21.43 1.25
CA LYS A 170 -21.39 20.89 2.61
C LYS A 170 -22.58 19.91 2.71
N VAL A 171 -23.77 20.29 2.22
CA VAL A 171 -24.96 19.40 2.25
C VAL A 171 -24.76 18.16 1.36
N TYR A 172 -24.13 18.32 0.20
CA TYR A 172 -23.79 17.18 -0.67
C TYR A 172 -22.80 16.24 0.01
N LEU A 173 -21.79 16.79 0.68
CA LEU A 173 -20.79 16.05 1.43
C LEU A 173 -21.42 15.30 2.61
N GLU A 174 -22.27 15.96 3.41
CA GLU A 174 -23.03 15.33 4.50
C GLU A 174 -23.90 14.17 4.01
N LYS A 175 -24.59 14.33 2.88
CA LYS A 175 -25.36 13.25 2.26
C LYS A 175 -24.46 12.10 1.79
N THR A 176 -23.28 12.42 1.25
CA THR A 176 -22.32 11.40 0.77
C THR A 176 -21.70 10.64 1.94
N ILE A 177 -21.31 11.34 3.00
CA ILE A 177 -20.84 10.78 4.29
C ILE A 177 -21.91 9.87 4.87
N HIS A 178 -23.16 10.36 4.96
CA HIS A 178 -24.27 9.57 5.47
C HIS A 178 -24.53 8.32 4.62
N ASN A 179 -24.52 8.45 3.29
CA ASN A 179 -24.70 7.30 2.39
C ASN A 179 -23.58 6.27 2.53
N LEU A 180 -22.33 6.69 2.60
CA LEU A 180 -21.19 5.79 2.79
C LEU A 180 -21.27 5.09 4.15
N TYR A 181 -21.63 5.84 5.19
CA TYR A 181 -21.87 5.30 6.52
C TYR A 181 -23.01 4.26 6.56
N GLN A 182 -24.14 4.54 5.90
CA GLN A 182 -25.23 3.57 5.78
C GLN A 182 -24.79 2.31 5.01
N GLN A 183 -23.93 2.44 4.00
CA GLN A 183 -23.37 1.27 3.31
C GLN A 183 -22.47 0.44 4.22
N VAL A 184 -21.68 1.07 5.10
CA VAL A 184 -20.91 0.36 6.14
C VAL A 184 -21.85 -0.42 7.07
N LEU A 185 -22.93 0.20 7.53
CA LEU A 185 -23.93 -0.45 8.39
C LEU A 185 -24.61 -1.64 7.70
N LEU A 186 -25.00 -1.49 6.43
CA LEU A 186 -25.60 -2.56 5.64
C LEU A 186 -24.61 -3.72 5.42
N ALA A 187 -23.35 -3.41 5.09
CA ALA A 187 -22.30 -4.42 4.95
C ALA A 187 -22.06 -5.17 6.27
N THR A 188 -22.11 -4.46 7.40
CA THR A 188 -21.95 -5.02 8.75
C THR A 188 -23.12 -5.95 9.12
N LYS A 189 -24.34 -5.61 8.69
CA LYS A 189 -25.55 -6.44 8.89
C LYS A 189 -25.55 -7.68 8.00
N SER A 190 -25.04 -7.57 6.77
CA SER A 190 -24.94 -8.68 5.80
C SER A 190 -23.70 -9.55 5.98
N ASN A 191 -22.94 -9.33 7.06
CA ASN A 191 -21.72 -10.07 7.42
C ASN A 191 -20.66 -10.13 6.31
N ASN A 192 -20.59 -9.10 5.46
CA ASN A 192 -19.58 -9.01 4.41
C ASN A 192 -18.39 -8.20 4.92
N LEU A 193 -17.50 -8.86 5.67
CA LEU A 193 -16.36 -8.22 6.36
C LEU A 193 -15.37 -7.58 5.39
N SER A 194 -15.10 -8.20 4.24
CA SER A 194 -14.26 -7.64 3.18
C SER A 194 -14.82 -6.31 2.64
N ARG A 195 -16.13 -6.27 2.37
CA ARG A 195 -16.81 -5.03 1.96
C ARG A 195 -16.84 -3.99 3.08
N CYS A 196 -17.04 -4.39 4.33
CA CYS A 196 -16.97 -3.50 5.48
C CYS A 196 -15.60 -2.83 5.58
N LYS A 197 -14.52 -3.63 5.51
CA LYS A 197 -13.14 -3.15 5.53
C LYS A 197 -12.91 -2.08 4.48
N LYS A 198 -13.29 -2.35 3.21
CA LYS A 198 -13.13 -1.40 2.11
C LYS A 198 -13.90 -0.09 2.34
N LEU A 199 -15.17 -0.18 2.71
CA LEU A 199 -16.02 1.00 2.91
C LEU A 199 -15.60 1.83 4.13
N LEU A 200 -15.19 1.16 5.21
CA LEU A 200 -14.74 1.82 6.43
C LEU A 200 -13.38 2.50 6.24
N SER A 201 -12.43 1.84 5.57
CA SER A 201 -11.16 2.47 5.16
C SER A 201 -11.40 3.69 4.28
N GLN A 202 -12.29 3.58 3.28
CA GLN A 202 -12.64 4.72 2.42
C GLN A 202 -13.26 5.87 3.23
N TYR A 203 -14.16 5.56 4.17
CA TYR A 203 -14.81 6.55 5.01
C TYR A 203 -13.79 7.32 5.86
N ILE A 204 -12.90 6.60 6.56
CA ILE A 204 -11.85 7.19 7.38
C ILE A 204 -10.92 8.07 6.52
N LEU A 205 -10.37 7.52 5.42
CA LEU A 205 -9.44 8.27 4.57
C LEU A 205 -10.05 9.54 3.99
N THR A 206 -11.31 9.48 3.60
CA THR A 206 -11.97 10.60 2.91
C THR A 206 -12.40 11.68 3.89
N TYR A 207 -12.86 11.29 5.08
CA TYR A 207 -13.62 12.21 5.94
C TYR A 207 -13.01 12.47 7.33
N HIS A 208 -11.94 11.80 7.75
CA HIS A 208 -11.34 12.01 9.09
C HIS A 208 -10.99 13.47 9.46
N GLU A 209 -10.70 14.34 8.48
CA GLU A 209 -10.42 15.78 8.65
C GLU A 209 -11.69 16.66 8.66
N THR A 210 -12.87 16.09 8.45
CA THR A 210 -14.13 16.86 8.36
C THR A 210 -14.79 16.99 9.73
N GLU A 211 -15.37 18.15 10.03
CA GLU A 211 -16.12 18.39 11.29
C GLU A 211 -17.26 17.39 11.50
N THR A 212 -17.80 16.83 10.41
CA THR A 212 -18.93 15.90 10.42
C THR A 212 -18.50 14.43 10.54
N TYR A 213 -17.20 14.18 10.72
CA TYR A 213 -16.66 12.84 10.97
C TYR A 213 -17.05 12.33 12.36
N ASN A 214 -17.79 11.22 12.40
CA ASN A 214 -18.21 10.63 13.66
C ASN A 214 -17.17 9.65 14.21
N LYS A 215 -16.10 10.18 14.84
CA LYS A 215 -15.02 9.36 15.43
C LYS A 215 -15.55 8.32 16.43
N ALA A 216 -16.51 8.70 17.29
CA ALA A 216 -17.05 7.81 18.32
C ALA A 216 -17.82 6.61 17.73
N GLU A 217 -18.57 6.84 16.66
CA GLU A 217 -19.35 5.80 16.00
C GLU A 217 -18.47 4.86 15.17
N VAL A 218 -17.42 5.40 14.52
CA VAL A 218 -16.38 4.58 13.88
C VAL A 218 -15.68 3.68 14.89
N GLU A 219 -15.27 4.21 16.05
CA GLU A 219 -14.68 3.41 17.13
C GLU A 219 -15.63 2.32 17.63
N THR A 220 -16.92 2.63 17.75
CA THR A 220 -17.94 1.64 18.13
C THR A 220 -18.04 0.50 17.11
N LEU A 221 -18.06 0.83 15.81
CA LEU A 221 -18.10 -0.16 14.73
C LEU A 221 -16.85 -1.01 14.70
N LEU A 222 -15.68 -0.41 14.86
CA LEU A 222 -14.41 -1.13 14.89
C LEU A 222 -14.35 -2.10 16.05
N ASN A 223 -14.71 -1.67 17.26
CA ASN A 223 -14.75 -2.55 18.42
C ASN A 223 -15.77 -3.68 18.26
N ALA A 224 -16.90 -3.44 17.59
CA ALA A 224 -17.88 -4.48 17.29
C ALA A 224 -17.39 -5.49 16.25
N LEU A 225 -16.67 -5.02 15.22
CA LEU A 225 -16.12 -5.87 14.16
C LEU A 225 -14.90 -6.66 14.61
N ASP A 226 -14.04 -6.06 15.45
CA ASP A 226 -12.85 -6.72 16.01
C ASP A 226 -13.24 -7.86 16.99
N LYS A 227 -14.38 -7.72 17.68
CA LYS A 227 -14.97 -8.82 18.46
C LYS A 227 -15.50 -9.97 17.59
N ARG A 228 -15.82 -9.71 16.32
CA ARG A 228 -16.33 -10.71 15.38
C ARG A 228 -15.21 -11.39 14.59
N GLU A 229 -14.19 -10.64 14.23
CA GLU A 229 -12.98 -11.10 13.54
C GLU A 229 -11.77 -10.51 14.26
N GLU A 230 -11.04 -11.37 14.97
CA GLU A 230 -9.84 -10.95 15.70
C GLU A 230 -8.83 -10.32 14.74
N GLY A 231 -8.34 -9.13 15.09
CA GLY A 231 -7.38 -8.40 14.27
C GLY A 231 -8.01 -7.59 13.12
N PHE A 232 -9.34 -7.53 13.01
CA PHE A 232 -10.02 -6.68 12.03
C PHE A 232 -9.60 -5.22 12.14
N ARG A 233 -9.50 -4.68 13.36
CA ARG A 233 -9.05 -3.30 13.60
C ARG A 233 -7.63 -3.11 13.08
N LYS A 234 -6.70 -3.98 13.47
CA LYS A 234 -5.31 -3.94 13.02
C LYS A 234 -5.22 -4.00 11.49
N ASN A 235 -6.02 -4.86 10.86
CA ASN A 235 -6.09 -4.99 9.41
C ASN A 235 -6.55 -3.71 8.69
N ILE A 236 -7.48 -2.95 9.28
CA ILE A 236 -7.87 -1.63 8.76
C ILE A 236 -6.73 -0.64 8.93
N TRP A 237 -6.14 -0.54 10.13
CA TRP A 237 -5.05 0.39 10.42
C TRP A 237 -3.87 0.16 9.49
N ASP A 238 -3.49 -1.09 9.30
CA ASP A 238 -2.47 -1.51 8.35
C ASP A 238 -2.80 -1.07 6.92
N SER A 239 -4.06 -1.25 6.49
CA SER A 239 -4.49 -0.87 5.13
C SER A 239 -4.46 0.64 4.94
N LEU A 240 -4.92 1.41 5.94
CA LEU A 240 -4.88 2.87 5.94
C LEU A 240 -3.45 3.39 5.82
N ALA A 241 -2.54 2.87 6.65
CA ALA A 241 -1.13 3.26 6.66
C ALA A 241 -0.48 3.00 5.29
N ILE A 242 -0.77 1.83 4.70
CA ILE A 242 -0.30 1.45 3.39
C ILE A 242 -0.84 2.39 2.29
N GLU A 243 -2.15 2.65 2.27
CA GLU A 243 -2.78 3.51 1.27
C GLU A 243 -2.26 4.95 1.34
N ILE A 244 -2.10 5.49 2.54
CA ILE A 244 -1.57 6.85 2.75
C ILE A 244 -0.12 6.92 2.28
N TYR A 245 0.72 5.96 2.65
CA TYR A 245 2.11 5.90 2.21
C TYR A 245 2.26 5.91 0.68
N TYR A 246 1.45 5.11 -0.02
CA TYR A 246 1.48 5.09 -1.48
C TYR A 246 0.91 6.37 -2.11
N SER A 247 -0.07 7.00 -1.47
CA SER A 247 -0.57 8.31 -1.91
C SER A 247 0.51 9.39 -1.81
N VAL A 248 1.24 9.43 -0.69
CA VAL A 248 2.39 10.34 -0.48
C VAL A 248 3.47 10.08 -1.53
N THR A 249 3.89 8.83 -1.67
CA THR A 249 4.92 8.43 -2.63
C THR A 249 4.53 8.82 -4.06
N ARG A 250 3.27 8.59 -4.45
CA ARG A 250 2.76 9.00 -5.76
C ARG A 250 2.79 10.52 -5.92
N GLY A 251 2.39 11.29 -4.90
CA GLY A 251 2.49 12.75 -4.91
C GLY A 251 3.91 13.23 -5.16
N ILE A 252 4.90 12.62 -4.50
CA ILE A 252 6.33 12.94 -4.70
C ILE A 252 6.78 12.61 -6.14
N LEU A 253 6.43 11.43 -6.65
CA LEU A 253 6.81 11.01 -8.00
C LEU A 253 6.19 11.90 -9.10
N GLU A 254 4.97 12.39 -8.87
CA GLU A 254 4.25 13.32 -9.74
C GLU A 254 4.72 14.78 -9.61
N GLY A 255 5.61 15.09 -8.65
CA GLY A 255 5.99 16.49 -8.33
C GLY A 255 4.87 17.29 -7.68
N ASN A 256 3.81 16.64 -7.18
CA ASN A 256 2.69 17.26 -6.52
C ASN A 256 2.94 17.34 -5.00
N ALA A 257 3.67 18.38 -4.59
CA ALA A 257 4.01 18.62 -3.18
C ALA A 257 2.77 18.79 -2.29
N LYS A 258 1.69 19.42 -2.78
CA LYS A 258 0.43 19.59 -2.03
C LYS A 258 -0.16 18.24 -1.61
N LYS A 259 -0.25 17.30 -2.55
CA LYS A 259 -0.75 15.94 -2.29
C LYS A 259 0.16 15.17 -1.32
N ALA A 260 1.47 15.32 -1.44
CA ALA A 260 2.42 14.69 -0.53
C ALA A 260 2.29 15.24 0.90
N ILE A 261 2.23 16.56 1.07
CA ILE A 261 2.05 17.24 2.37
C ILE A 261 0.72 16.81 3.02
N GLN A 262 -0.38 16.83 2.26
CA GLN A 262 -1.69 16.40 2.76
C GLN A 262 -1.68 14.94 3.21
N GLY A 263 -0.99 14.06 2.47
CA GLY A 263 -0.84 12.66 2.85
C GLY A 263 -0.01 12.47 4.14
N ILE A 264 1.09 13.22 4.31
CA ILE A 264 1.91 13.19 5.52
C ILE A 264 1.09 13.62 6.73
N ARG A 265 0.37 14.74 6.61
CA ARG A 265 -0.49 15.25 7.70
C ARG A 265 -1.61 14.29 8.06
N LYS A 266 -2.24 13.68 7.05
CA LYS A 266 -3.27 12.64 7.22
C LYS A 266 -2.72 11.44 7.99
N TYR A 267 -1.50 10.99 7.66
CA TYR A 267 -0.84 9.93 8.40
C TYR A 267 -0.61 10.31 9.86
N ALA A 268 0.02 11.47 10.10
CA ALA A 268 0.33 11.97 11.44
C ALA A 268 -0.94 12.12 12.30
N TYR A 269 -2.05 12.57 11.71
CA TYR A 269 -3.31 12.72 12.42
C TYR A 269 -4.01 11.38 12.71
N ILE A 270 -4.04 10.44 11.76
CA ILE A 270 -4.73 9.15 11.95
C ILE A 270 -4.00 8.25 12.94
N PHE A 271 -2.66 8.25 12.89
CA PHE A 271 -1.83 7.36 13.71
C PHE A 271 -1.26 8.03 14.95
N GLU A 272 -1.43 9.36 15.10
CA GLU A 272 -1.06 10.13 16.30
C GLU A 272 0.41 9.89 16.74
N GLY A 273 1.30 9.58 15.80
CA GLY A 273 2.72 9.32 16.06
C GLY A 273 3.06 7.91 16.56
N ASP A 274 2.15 6.95 16.44
CA ASP A 274 2.36 5.55 16.81
C ASP A 274 3.51 4.90 16.00
N PRO A 275 4.63 4.51 16.64
CA PRO A 275 5.78 3.91 15.96
C PRO A 275 5.51 2.49 15.44
N ASP A 276 4.48 1.81 15.95
CA ASP A 276 4.11 0.46 15.49
C ASP A 276 3.29 0.49 14.19
N SER A 277 2.87 1.68 13.75
CA SER A 277 2.15 1.87 12.50
C SER A 277 3.04 1.62 11.28
N LYS A 278 2.49 0.96 10.25
CA LYS A 278 3.25 0.61 9.04
C LYS A 278 3.79 1.85 8.35
N PHE A 279 5.07 1.82 7.98
CA PHE A 279 5.79 2.90 7.29
C PHE A 279 5.96 4.18 8.11
N TYR A 280 5.87 4.08 9.45
CA TYR A 280 6.05 5.22 10.36
C TYR A 280 7.36 5.97 10.09
N PHE A 281 8.50 5.28 10.08
CA PHE A 281 9.81 5.92 9.97
C PHE A 281 10.00 6.66 8.63
N GLU A 282 9.47 6.11 7.53
CA GLU A 282 9.54 6.75 6.22
C GLU A 282 8.69 8.02 6.17
N ILE A 283 7.49 8.00 6.75
CA ILE A 283 6.63 9.18 6.78
C ILE A 283 7.16 10.23 7.77
N ASP A 284 7.58 9.84 8.97
CA ASP A 284 8.20 10.73 9.96
C ASP A 284 9.47 11.40 9.40
N GLY A 285 10.29 10.66 8.65
CA GLY A 285 11.45 11.23 7.95
C GLY A 285 11.07 12.34 6.96
N LEU A 286 9.99 12.15 6.19
CA LEU A 286 9.45 13.17 5.28
C LEU A 286 8.84 14.35 6.05
N GLU A 287 8.11 14.08 7.14
CA GLU A 287 7.50 15.11 7.99
C GLU A 287 8.55 16.03 8.62
N ARG A 288 9.63 15.47 9.17
CA ARG A 288 10.74 16.26 9.74
C ARG A 288 11.38 17.17 8.70
N LYS A 289 11.57 16.68 7.47
CA LYS A 289 12.09 17.48 6.35
C LYS A 289 11.15 18.61 5.97
N LEU A 290 9.85 18.32 5.89
CA LEU A 290 8.83 19.32 5.63
C LEU A 290 8.89 20.45 6.67
N TYR A 291 8.91 20.13 7.97
CA TYR A 291 9.00 21.14 9.01
C TYR A 291 10.32 21.91 9.00
N LYS A 292 11.44 21.24 8.70
CA LYS A 292 12.73 21.91 8.54
C LYS A 292 12.68 22.97 7.44
N ILE A 293 12.14 22.64 6.27
CA ILE A 293 12.02 23.59 5.15
C ILE A 293 11.07 24.75 5.50
N ILE A 294 9.98 24.49 6.22
CA ILE A 294 9.06 25.51 6.70
C ILE A 294 9.74 26.47 7.68
N GLN A 295 10.58 25.94 8.57
CA GLN A 295 11.38 26.72 9.51
C GLN A 295 12.42 27.57 8.77
N ASP A 296 13.15 26.98 7.82
CA ASP A 296 14.18 27.65 7.04
C ASP A 296 13.61 28.82 6.20
N LYS A 297 12.34 28.72 5.78
CA LYS A 297 11.62 29.80 5.06
C LYS A 297 10.97 30.86 5.99
N ASP A 298 11.18 30.83 7.32
CA ASP A 298 10.49 31.65 8.36
C ASP A 298 8.94 31.62 8.22
N MET A 299 8.39 30.52 7.71
CA MET A 299 6.97 30.38 7.41
C MET A 299 6.12 30.00 8.62
N MET A 300 6.76 29.58 9.72
CA MET A 300 6.08 29.14 10.94
C MET A 300 5.16 30.22 11.55
N LYS A 301 5.54 31.50 11.43
CA LYS A 301 4.71 32.62 11.93
C LYS A 301 3.42 32.83 11.10
N ASN A 302 3.44 32.46 9.82
CA ASN A 302 2.32 32.61 8.90
C ASN A 302 1.38 31.39 8.90
N LEU A 303 1.90 30.19 9.17
CA LEU A 303 1.10 28.96 9.26
C LEU A 303 0.36 28.80 10.59
N ARG A 304 0.89 29.34 11.71
CA ARG A 304 0.20 29.32 13.02
C ARG A 304 -1.02 30.26 13.14
N LYS A 305 -1.22 31.14 12.17
CA LYS A 305 -2.33 32.13 12.16
C LYS A 305 -3.52 31.72 11.28
N ALA A 306 -3.41 30.62 10.53
CA ALA A 306 -4.47 30.05 9.71
C ALA A 306 -5.15 28.89 10.43
#